data_AF-A0A4R6K611-F1
#
_entry.id   AF-A0A4R6K611-F1
#
_cell.length_a   1.000
_cell.length_b   1.000
_cell.length_c   1.000
_cell.angle_alpha   90.00
_cell.angle_beta   90.00
_cell.angle_gamma   90.00
#
_symmetry.space_group_name_H-M   'P 1'
#
loop_
_entity.id
_entity.type
_entity.pdbx_description
1 polymer ?
#
loop_
_entity_poly.entity_id
_entity_poly.type
_entity_poly.pdbx_seq_one_letter_code
_entity_poly.pdbx_strand_id
1 'polypeptide(L)'
;MCESSILIDDSTSSIYFDDMGVDLAEGRRLMDAAASKEPEVGLTAVVALRQLVEVLEELQVSHARELGWSWRDIARRLGVSKQAVHYKHGLRSARLDRS
;
A
#
# COMPACT_ATOMS: atom_id res chain seq x y z
N MET A 1 -40.32 -35.83 4.68
CA MET A 1 -40.38 -34.36 4.59
C MET A 1 -39.21 -33.82 5.39
N CYS A 2 -38.36 -33.03 4.72
CA CYS A 2 -37.25 -32.24 5.28
C CYS A 2 -37.72 -31.37 6.47
N GLU A 3 -36.88 -30.91 7.40
CA GLU A 3 -35.70 -30.04 7.23
C GLU A 3 -34.62 -30.45 8.26
N SER A 4 -33.54 -31.11 7.84
CA SER A 4 -32.23 -30.53 7.46
C SER A 4 -31.66 -29.56 8.50
N SER A 5 -30.83 -30.15 9.36
CA SER A 5 -29.92 -29.52 10.29
C SER A 5 -29.15 -28.37 9.65
N ILE A 6 -29.24 -27.19 10.28
CA ILE A 6 -28.30 -26.09 10.07
C ILE A 6 -26.94 -26.57 10.62
N LEU A 7 -26.17 -27.20 9.74
CA LEU A 7 -24.73 -27.32 9.89
C LEU A 7 -24.16 -25.94 9.56
N ILE A 8 -23.91 -25.14 10.59
CA ILE A 8 -22.82 -24.16 10.49
C ILE A 8 -21.55 -25.01 10.56
N ASP A 9 -21.19 -25.52 9.39
CA ASP A 9 -19.82 -25.93 9.13
C ASP A 9 -18.99 -24.66 9.28
N ASP A 10 -18.24 -24.59 10.38
CA ASP A 10 -17.19 -23.60 10.66
C ASP A 10 -15.98 -23.85 9.72
N SER A 11 -16.29 -24.18 8.47
CA SER A 11 -15.34 -24.28 7.39
C SER A 11 -14.86 -22.88 7.09
N THR A 12 -13.71 -22.55 7.66
CA THR A 12 -12.54 -22.19 6.84
C THR A 12 -12.89 -21.45 5.55
N SER A 13 -13.45 -20.25 5.72
CA SER A 13 -13.53 -19.23 4.69
C SER A 13 -13.47 -17.89 5.42
N SER A 14 -12.34 -17.22 5.55
CA SER A 14 -11.03 -17.43 4.97
C SER A 14 -10.05 -16.66 5.86
N ILE A 15 -9.03 -17.34 6.36
CA ILE A 15 -7.96 -16.81 7.22
C ILE A 15 -7.00 -15.95 6.37
N TYR A 16 -7.54 -15.04 5.56
CA TYR A 16 -6.75 -14.27 4.60
C TYR A 16 -7.11 -12.79 4.46
N PHE A 17 -8.12 -12.23 5.15
CA PHE A 17 -8.48 -10.82 4.93
C PHE A 17 -8.99 -10.01 6.14
N ASP A 18 -8.65 -10.36 7.38
CA ASP A 18 -9.02 -9.54 8.56
C ASP A 18 -7.90 -8.60 9.08
N ASP A 19 -6.70 -8.59 8.47
CA ASP A 19 -5.57 -7.74 8.92
C ASP A 19 -4.99 -6.85 7.80
N MET A 20 -5.82 -6.46 6.83
CA MET A 20 -5.47 -5.41 5.85
C MET A 20 -6.17 -4.08 6.16
N GLY A 21 -6.58 -3.87 7.40
CA GLY A 21 -6.69 -2.53 7.93
C GLY A 21 -5.27 -2.07 8.21
N VAL A 22 -4.70 -1.22 7.35
CA VAL A 22 -3.55 -0.40 7.76
C VAL A 22 -4.01 0.29 9.04
N ASP A 23 -3.57 -0.21 10.20
CA ASP A 23 -4.09 0.25 11.48
C ASP A 23 -3.83 1.75 11.53
N LEU A 24 -4.90 2.53 11.47
CA LEU A 24 -4.80 3.98 11.53
C LEU A 24 -4.08 4.40 12.82
N ALA A 25 -4.14 3.56 13.87
CA ALA A 25 -3.37 3.74 15.08
C ALA A 25 -1.87 3.50 14.86
N GLU A 26 -1.46 2.53 14.05
CA GLU A 26 -0.04 2.33 13.70
C GLU A 26 0.50 3.47 12.84
N GLY A 27 -0.28 3.91 11.83
CA GLY A 27 0.06 5.11 11.07
C GLY A 27 0.18 6.35 11.97
N ARG A 28 -0.71 6.49 12.96
CA ARG A 28 -0.66 7.58 13.95
C ARG A 28 0.58 7.49 14.85
N ARG A 29 0.94 6.29 15.32
CA ARG A 29 2.16 6.07 16.11
C ARG A 29 3.41 6.45 15.33
N LEU A 30 3.49 6.11 14.04
CA LEU A 30 4.61 6.52 13.19
C LEU A 30 4.67 8.04 13.04
N MET A 31 3.53 8.72 12.90
CA MET A 31 3.49 10.19 12.87
C MET A 31 3.97 10.81 14.19
N ASP A 32 3.50 10.29 15.33
CA ASP A 32 3.88 10.78 16.64
C ASP A 32 5.38 10.50 16.92
N ALA A 33 5.89 9.33 16.51
CA ALA A 33 7.30 8.97 16.59
C ALA A 33 8.18 9.85 15.68
N ALA A 34 7.71 10.20 14.49
CA ALA A 34 8.41 11.13 13.59
C ALA A 34 8.53 12.55 14.18
N ALA A 35 7.62 12.92 15.08
CA ALA A 35 7.66 14.18 15.84
C ALA A 35 8.45 14.07 17.17
N SER A 36 9.07 12.91 17.44
CA SER A 36 9.87 12.70 18.65
C SER A 36 11.04 13.69 18.72
N LYS A 37 11.40 14.07 19.95
CA LYS A 37 12.61 14.87 20.24
C LYS A 37 13.88 14.03 20.13
N GLU A 38 13.76 12.72 20.10
CA GLU A 38 14.87 11.78 19.95
C GLU A 38 15.14 11.55 18.44
N PRO A 39 16.31 11.94 17.92
CA PRO A 39 16.58 11.87 16.48
C PRO A 39 16.53 10.44 15.91
N GLU A 40 16.97 9.43 16.67
CA GLU A 40 16.95 8.04 16.19
C GLU A 40 15.52 7.52 15.98
N VAL A 41 14.61 7.82 16.92
CA VAL A 41 13.19 7.46 16.84
C VAL A 41 12.53 8.19 15.67
N GLY A 42 12.76 9.50 15.57
CA GLY A 42 12.21 10.32 14.51
C GLY A 42 12.65 9.87 13.11
N LEU A 43 13.94 9.62 12.92
CA LEU A 43 14.47 9.17 11.63
C LEU A 43 13.98 7.77 11.25
N THR A 44 13.89 6.85 12.22
CA THR A 44 13.35 5.50 11.98
C THR A 44 11.89 5.58 11.53
N ALA A 45 11.08 6.39 12.19
CA ALA A 45 9.68 6.60 11.82
C ALA A 45 9.54 7.26 10.44
N VAL A 46 10.39 8.23 10.09
CA VAL A 46 10.41 8.84 8.76
C VAL A 46 10.74 7.81 7.66
N VAL A 47 11.65 6.87 7.92
CA VAL A 47 11.96 5.79 6.97
C VAL A 47 10.74 4.88 6.77
N ALA A 48 10.09 4.47 7.85
CA ALA A 48 8.87 3.65 7.77
C ALA A 48 7.75 4.36 7.00
N LEU A 49 7.53 5.65 7.27
CA LEU A 49 6.53 6.45 6.55
C LEU A 49 6.83 6.57 5.05
N ARG A 50 8.11 6.72 4.66
CA ARG A 50 8.49 6.75 3.24
C ARG A 50 8.17 5.44 2.53
N GLN A 51 8.46 4.30 3.16
CA GLN A 51 8.12 2.98 2.61
C GLN A 51 6.61 2.81 2.43
N LEU A 52 5.82 3.23 3.42
CA LEU A 52 4.36 3.20 3.32
C LEU A 52 3.85 4.07 2.17
N VAL A 53 4.37 5.29 2.02
CA VAL A 53 4.02 6.18 0.91
C VAL A 53 4.36 5.54 -0.44
N GLU A 54 5.52 4.87 -0.56
CA GLU A 54 5.89 4.20 -1.81
C GLU A 54 4.90 3.10 -2.21
N VAL A 55 4.45 2.28 -1.26
CA VAL A 55 3.47 1.21 -1.50
C VAL A 55 2.11 1.80 -1.91
N LEU A 56 1.65 2.82 -1.19
CA LEU A 56 0.38 3.49 -1.49
C LEU A 56 0.41 4.17 -2.85
N GLU A 57 1.52 4.81 -3.21
CA GLU A 57 1.69 5.43 -4.52
C GLU A 57 1.56 4.40 -5.64
N GLU A 58 2.24 3.25 -5.53
CA GLU A 58 2.16 2.19 -6.55
C GLU A 58 0.73 1.65 -6.72
N LEU A 59 0.04 1.41 -5.60
CA LEU A 59 -1.36 0.98 -5.61
C LEU A 59 -2.27 2.00 -6.29
N GLN A 60 -2.13 3.28 -5.94
CA GLN A 60 -2.96 4.35 -6.50
C GLN A 60 -2.63 4.62 -7.98
N VAL A 61 -1.37 4.48 -8.38
CA VAL A 61 -0.97 4.56 -9.79
C VAL A 61 -1.63 3.43 -10.59
N SER A 62 -1.60 2.18 -10.11
CA SER A 62 -2.28 1.05 -10.78
C SER A 62 -3.77 1.34 -10.94
N HIS A 63 -4.43 1.73 -9.85
CA HIS A 63 -5.85 2.03 -9.85
C HIS A 63 -6.20 3.17 -10.82
N ALA A 64 -5.42 4.26 -10.83
CA ALA A 64 -5.63 5.36 -11.77
C ALA A 64 -5.45 4.92 -13.22
N ARG A 65 -4.50 4.02 -13.51
CA ARG A 65 -4.30 3.46 -14.84
C ARG A 65 -5.46 2.58 -15.29
N GLU A 66 -6.03 1.78 -14.39
CA GLU A 66 -7.25 0.98 -14.63
C GLU A 66 -8.46 1.87 -14.94
N LEU A 67 -8.56 3.01 -14.25
CA LEU A 67 -9.57 4.04 -14.52
C LEU A 67 -9.29 4.87 -15.78
N GLY A 68 -8.26 4.52 -16.56
CA GLY A 68 -7.94 5.17 -17.83
C GLY A 68 -7.22 6.52 -17.73
N TRP A 69 -6.74 6.91 -16.54
CA TRP A 69 -6.04 8.19 -16.36
C TRP A 69 -4.73 8.22 -17.15
N SER A 70 -4.43 9.34 -17.80
CA SER A 70 -3.16 9.48 -18.50
C SER A 70 -1.99 9.57 -17.51
N TRP A 71 -0.81 9.07 -17.91
CA TRP A 71 0.43 9.24 -17.14
C TRP A 71 0.73 10.70 -16.78
N ARG A 72 0.32 11.65 -17.63
CA ARG A 72 0.49 13.08 -17.37
C ARG A 72 -0.41 13.56 -16.23
N ASP A 73 -1.64 13.07 -16.14
CA ASP A 73 -2.57 13.46 -15.10
C ASP A 73 -2.18 12.86 -13.74
N ILE A 74 -1.70 11.62 -13.74
CA ILE A 74 -1.14 10.96 -12.54
C ILE A 74 0.10 11.73 -12.02
N ALA A 75 1.06 12.02 -12.90
CA ALA A 75 2.26 12.79 -12.52
C ALA A 75 1.92 14.18 -11.97
N ARG A 76 0.92 14.86 -12.56
CA ARG A 76 0.42 16.16 -12.06
C ARG A 76 -0.13 16.04 -10.63
N ARG A 77 -0.83 14.95 -10.30
CA ARG A 77 -1.38 14.74 -8.94
C ARG A 77 -0.33 14.38 -7.91
N LEU A 78 0.66 13.59 -8.29
CA LEU A 78 1.74 13.18 -7.41
C LEU A 78 2.78 14.29 -7.17
N GLY A 79 2.75 15.38 -7.93
CA GLY A 79 3.73 16.48 -7.79
C GLY A 79 5.16 16.08 -8.19
N VAL A 80 5.32 14.90 -8.79
CA VAL A 80 6.59 14.35 -9.27
C VAL A 80 6.77 14.61 -10.76
N SER A 81 7.99 14.85 -11.20
CA SER A 81 8.27 14.93 -12.63
C SER A 81 8.12 13.54 -13.27
N LYS A 82 7.67 13.50 -14.53
CA LYS A 82 7.43 12.28 -15.32
C LYS A 82 8.61 11.29 -15.30
N GLN A 83 9.84 11.76 -15.06
CA GLN A 83 11.07 10.97 -15.04
C GLN A 83 11.24 10.11 -13.77
N ALA A 84 10.75 10.56 -12.62
CA ALA A 84 10.85 9.80 -11.36
C ALA A 84 9.96 8.54 -11.38
N VAL A 85 8.76 8.67 -11.95
CA VAL A 85 7.79 7.57 -12.11
C VAL A 85 8.30 6.54 -13.12
N HIS A 86 8.80 6.97 -14.29
CA HIS A 86 9.34 6.03 -15.28
C HIS A 86 10.60 5.32 -14.82
N TYR A 87 11.49 5.98 -14.05
CA TYR A 87 12.68 5.33 -13.51
C TYR A 87 12.33 4.30 -12.42
N LYS A 88 11.39 4.61 -11.51
CA LYS A 88 10.95 3.71 -10.42
C LYS A 88 10.18 2.49 -10.92
N HIS A 89 9.27 2.65 -11.89
CA HIS A 89 8.49 1.52 -12.41
C HIS A 89 9.20 0.72 -13.52
N GLY A 90 10.07 1.36 -14.31
CA GLY A 90 10.88 0.66 -15.32
C GLY A 90 11.87 -0.35 -14.72
N LEU A 91 12.42 -0.05 -13.53
CA LEU A 91 13.31 -0.97 -12.81
C LEU A 91 12.58 -2.19 -12.21
N ARG A 92 11.31 -2.01 -11.78
CA ARG A 92 10.51 -3.10 -11.17
C ARG A 92 10.01 -4.10 -12.21
N SER A 93 9.64 -3.64 -13.42
CA SER A 93 9.28 -4.55 -14.52
C SER A 93 10.46 -5.37 -15.04
N ALA A 94 11.69 -4.83 -15.01
CA ALA A 94 12.88 -5.54 -15.45
C ALA A 94 13.33 -6.68 -14.50
N ARG A 95 12.84 -6.70 -13.25
CA ARG A 95 13.21 -7.73 -12.25
C ARG A 95 12.31 -8.97 -12.31
N LEU A 96 11.16 -8.89 -12.97
CA LEU A 96 10.21 -9.99 -13.14
C LEU A 96 10.41 -10.80 -14.44
N ASP A 97 11.29 -10.34 -15.34
CA ASP A 97 11.64 -11.02 -16.62
C ASP A 97 12.93 -11.87 -16.51
N ARG A 98 13.41 -12.12 -15.29
CA ARG A 98 14.55 -13.01 -15.02
C ARG A 98 14.19 -13.99 -13.89
N SER A 99 13.16 -14.79 -14.12
CA SER A 99 12.87 -16.03 -13.40
C SER A 99 12.15 -17.00 -14.33
#